data_AF-A0A3D1ADV5-F1
#
_entry.id   AF-A0A3D1ADV5-F1
#
_cell.length_a   1.000
_cell.length_b   1.000
_cell.length_c   1.000
_cell.angle_alpha   90.00
_cell.angle_beta   90.00
_cell.angle_gamma   90.00
#
_symmetry.space_group_name_H-M   'P 1'
#
loop_
_entity.id
_entity.type
_entity.pdbx_description
1 polymer ?
#
loop_
_entity_poly.entity_id
_entity_poly.type
_entity_poly.pdbx_seq_one_letter_code
_entity_poly.pdbx_strand_id
1 'polypeptide(L)'
;MNLISLNYMKFTAKNDFIVKNKDEKFFDQDLKLFKEHCPNSRLNSDIKRVNSFNKRILDGHMLFELLDKVTPEEILKNREVKPEEHVIETLDTIEAVSEFLKKESPDVEYPASILETLTGKTAGDIQNFIEFGKLFITQSENHGNESPNNEQSVGETNGNADGRDVSGNDKPEDDATNDGKISAELSEVSGELAGSGATVVNADDRVPDVNNSKVNELSEKASDLESKEQKLDEKESELDEKEEELAEKEAELDDKEAELEEKEEELKVKEKEVEQKAAAKTAAKAISSSKKKASTKNSKK
;
A
#
# COMPACT_ATOMS: atom_id res chain seq x y z
N MET A 1 -14.50 -16.04 -36.48
CA MET A 1 -14.33 -16.47 -35.08
C MET A 1 -12.85 -16.41 -34.79
N ASN A 2 -12.39 -15.40 -34.05
CA ASN A 2 -10.99 -15.31 -33.66
C ASN A 2 -10.72 -16.46 -32.67
N LEU A 3 -9.92 -17.42 -33.12
CA LEU A 3 -9.24 -18.34 -32.22
C LEU A 3 -8.31 -17.48 -31.37
N ILE A 4 -8.71 -17.20 -30.14
CA ILE A 4 -7.80 -16.69 -29.12
C ILE A 4 -6.80 -17.83 -28.90
N SER A 5 -5.63 -17.69 -29.51
CA SER A 5 -4.48 -18.55 -29.27
C SER A 5 -4.21 -18.48 -27.77
N LEU A 6 -4.52 -19.56 -27.04
CA LEU A 6 -4.12 -19.72 -25.65
C LEU A 6 -2.59 -19.69 -25.63
N ASN A 7 -2.03 -18.53 -25.30
CA ASN A 7 -0.59 -18.36 -25.16
C ASN A 7 -0.20 -18.98 -23.81
N TYR A 8 -0.11 -20.31 -23.78
CA TYR A 8 0.23 -21.04 -22.57
C TYR A 8 1.74 -20.99 -22.37
N MET A 9 2.23 -20.00 -21.61
CA MET A 9 3.60 -20.02 -21.11
C MET A 9 3.76 -21.12 -20.06
N LYS A 10 4.83 -21.92 -20.18
CA LYS A 10 5.24 -22.88 -19.15
C LYS A 10 5.44 -22.15 -17.81
N PHE A 11 5.16 -22.83 -16.70
CA PHE A 11 5.26 -22.26 -15.35
C PHE A 11 6.65 -21.71 -15.06
N THR A 12 7.70 -22.45 -15.40
CA THR A 12 9.11 -22.04 -15.27
C THR A 12 9.40 -20.72 -15.99
N ALA A 13 8.92 -20.59 -17.24
CA ALA A 13 9.07 -19.36 -18.02
C ALA A 13 8.32 -18.16 -17.40
N LYS A 14 7.16 -18.39 -16.77
CA LYS A 14 6.44 -17.34 -16.04
C LYS A 14 7.18 -16.92 -14.78
N ASN A 15 7.66 -17.89 -13.99
CA ASN A 15 8.39 -17.63 -12.76
C ASN A 15 9.68 -16.85 -13.04
N ASP A 16 10.43 -17.27 -14.06
CA ASP A 16 11.61 -16.57 -14.55
C ASP A 16 11.32 -15.11 -14.92
N PHE A 17 10.21 -14.89 -15.64
CA PHE A 17 9.80 -13.54 -15.99
C PHE A 17 9.48 -12.71 -14.75
N ILE A 18 8.68 -13.25 -13.83
CA ILE A 18 8.24 -12.56 -12.61
C ILE A 18 9.42 -12.23 -11.70
N VAL A 19 10.35 -13.17 -11.48
CA VAL A 19 11.54 -12.94 -10.66
C VAL A 19 12.38 -11.79 -11.20
N LYS A 20 12.53 -11.71 -12.53
CA LYS A 20 13.31 -10.66 -13.20
C LYS A 20 12.59 -9.31 -13.26
N ASN A 21 11.27 -9.30 -13.31
CA ASN A 21 10.49 -8.14 -13.70
C ASN A 21 9.51 -7.61 -12.64
N LYS A 22 9.29 -8.30 -11.51
CA LYS A 22 8.44 -7.79 -10.43
C LYS A 22 9.11 -6.59 -9.75
N ASP A 23 8.47 -5.42 -9.83
CA ASP A 23 9.00 -4.17 -9.29
C ASP A 23 7.84 -3.24 -8.92
N GLU A 24 7.90 -2.68 -7.73
CA GLU A 24 6.89 -1.74 -7.22
C GLU A 24 6.73 -0.48 -8.07
N LYS A 25 7.75 -0.12 -8.87
CA LYS A 25 7.75 1.04 -9.77
C LYS A 25 6.78 0.89 -10.93
N PHE A 26 6.56 -0.34 -11.39
CA PHE A 26 5.70 -0.64 -12.55
C PHE A 26 4.29 -1.07 -12.14
N PHE A 27 4.05 -1.26 -10.85
CA PHE A 27 2.78 -1.73 -10.31
C PHE A 27 1.55 -1.01 -10.87
N ASP A 28 1.59 0.32 -11.00
CA ASP A 28 0.42 1.08 -11.44
C ASP A 28 0.13 0.87 -12.94
N GLN A 29 1.18 0.73 -13.75
CA GLN A 29 1.09 0.39 -15.17
C GLN A 29 0.57 -1.04 -15.33
N ASP A 30 1.14 -1.99 -14.58
CA ASP A 30 0.75 -3.39 -14.63
C ASP A 30 -0.66 -3.61 -14.08
N LEU A 31 -1.07 -2.85 -13.05
CA LEU A 31 -2.43 -2.84 -12.53
C LEU A 31 -3.45 -2.35 -13.56
N LYS A 32 -3.11 -1.32 -14.33
CA LYS A 32 -3.98 -0.83 -15.42
C LYS A 32 -4.21 -1.93 -16.45
N LEU A 33 -3.13 -2.54 -16.92
CA LEU A 33 -3.18 -3.64 -17.88
C LEU A 33 -3.93 -4.87 -17.32
N PHE A 34 -3.72 -5.16 -16.03
CA PHE A 34 -4.41 -6.21 -15.30
C PHE A 34 -5.93 -5.99 -15.22
N LYS A 35 -6.39 -4.76 -14.97
CA LYS A 35 -7.82 -4.46 -14.96
C LYS A 35 -8.48 -4.64 -16.33
N GLU A 36 -7.75 -4.36 -17.41
CA GLU A 36 -8.23 -4.55 -18.78
C GLU A 36 -8.38 -6.04 -19.14
N HIS A 37 -7.45 -6.88 -18.72
CA HIS A 37 -7.38 -8.30 -19.12
C HIS A 37 -7.94 -9.28 -18.09
N CYS A 38 -7.95 -8.91 -16.80
CA CYS A 38 -8.31 -9.75 -15.65
C CYS A 38 -9.35 -9.09 -14.69
N PRO A 39 -10.49 -8.55 -15.21
CA PRO A 39 -11.45 -7.80 -14.38
C PRO A 39 -12.14 -8.63 -13.28
N ASN A 40 -12.22 -9.96 -13.45
CA ASN A 40 -12.89 -10.87 -12.52
C ASN A 40 -11.91 -11.67 -11.64
N SER A 41 -10.64 -11.26 -11.57
CA SER A 41 -9.66 -11.95 -10.74
C SER A 41 -9.98 -11.88 -9.24
N ARG A 42 -9.61 -12.92 -8.51
CA ARG A 42 -9.66 -12.97 -7.04
C ARG A 42 -8.70 -11.97 -6.39
N LEU A 43 -7.60 -11.66 -7.08
CA LEU A 43 -6.55 -10.76 -6.64
C LEU A 43 -7.06 -9.31 -6.45
N ASN A 44 -8.17 -8.94 -7.09
CA ASN A 44 -8.80 -7.62 -6.92
C ASN A 44 -9.14 -7.29 -5.47
N SER A 45 -9.39 -8.29 -4.62
CA SER A 45 -9.64 -8.05 -3.19
C SER A 45 -8.37 -7.65 -2.44
N ASP A 46 -7.24 -8.26 -2.79
CA ASP A 46 -5.94 -8.01 -2.17
C ASP A 46 -5.33 -6.71 -2.69
N ILE A 47 -5.52 -6.41 -3.98
CA ILE A 47 -5.14 -5.14 -4.62
C ILE A 47 -5.80 -3.94 -3.91
N LYS A 48 -7.05 -4.06 -3.45
CA LYS A 48 -7.72 -3.00 -2.68
C LYS A 48 -7.05 -2.70 -1.34
N ARG A 49 -6.29 -3.65 -0.80
CA ARG A 49 -5.58 -3.56 0.47
C ARG A 49 -4.07 -3.42 0.26
N VAL A 50 -3.66 -2.98 -0.93
CA VAL A 50 -2.25 -2.76 -1.24
C VAL A 50 -1.65 -1.70 -0.31
N ASN A 51 -0.43 -1.96 0.14
CA ASN A 51 0.42 -1.06 0.91
C ASN A 51 1.86 -1.21 0.40
N SER A 52 2.78 -0.39 0.90
CA SER A 52 4.19 -0.42 0.47
C SER A 52 4.88 -1.78 0.68
N PHE A 53 4.48 -2.54 1.70
CA PHE A 53 5.11 -3.81 2.04
C PHE A 53 4.70 -4.96 1.11
N ASN A 54 3.44 -4.97 0.64
CA ASN A 54 2.91 -6.04 -0.22
C ASN A 54 2.85 -5.66 -1.71
N LYS A 55 3.15 -4.40 -2.08
CA LYS A 55 3.07 -3.89 -3.46
C LYS A 55 3.85 -4.76 -4.45
N ARG A 56 5.11 -5.07 -4.15
CA ARG A 56 5.97 -5.92 -5.00
C ARG A 56 5.45 -7.36 -5.12
N ILE A 57 4.89 -7.91 -4.05
CA ILE A 57 4.36 -9.29 -4.05
C ILE A 57 3.11 -9.35 -4.92
N LEU A 58 2.20 -8.39 -4.73
CA LEU A 58 0.99 -8.26 -5.53
C LEU A 58 1.30 -7.99 -7.01
N ASP A 59 2.34 -7.21 -7.30
CA ASP A 59 2.86 -7.04 -8.66
C ASP A 59 3.18 -8.40 -9.31
N GLY A 60 3.96 -9.23 -8.62
CA GLY A 60 4.29 -10.58 -9.10
C GLY A 60 3.06 -11.46 -9.34
N HIS A 61 2.06 -11.40 -8.45
CA HIS A 61 0.81 -12.12 -8.62
C HIS A 61 0.00 -11.61 -9.83
N MET A 62 -0.06 -10.30 -10.04
CA MET A 62 -0.70 -9.70 -11.21
C MET A 62 -0.03 -10.15 -12.50
N LEU A 63 1.31 -10.12 -12.54
CA LEU A 63 2.09 -10.59 -13.68
C LEU A 63 1.83 -12.07 -13.99
N PHE A 64 1.73 -12.91 -12.96
CA PHE A 64 1.45 -14.33 -13.15
C PHE A 64 0.13 -14.60 -13.89
N GLU A 65 -0.95 -13.92 -13.47
CA GLU A 65 -2.26 -14.02 -14.13
C GLU A 65 -2.28 -13.30 -15.49
N LEU A 66 -1.60 -12.16 -15.62
CA LEU A 66 -1.47 -11.46 -16.89
C LEU A 66 -0.81 -12.32 -17.96
N LEU A 67 0.22 -13.09 -17.60
CA LEU A 67 0.92 -13.98 -18.52
C LEU A 67 0.06 -15.15 -19.05
N ASP A 68 -1.16 -15.37 -18.51
CA ASP A 68 -2.15 -16.27 -19.12
C ASP A 68 -2.95 -15.63 -20.27
N LYS A 69 -2.90 -14.30 -20.37
CA LYS A 69 -3.76 -13.48 -21.26
C LYS A 69 -2.96 -12.59 -22.21
N VAL A 70 -1.77 -12.17 -21.80
CA VAL A 70 -0.96 -11.12 -22.39
C VAL A 70 0.47 -11.64 -22.59
N THR A 71 1.15 -11.21 -23.66
CA THR A 71 2.53 -11.62 -23.91
C THR A 71 3.52 -10.85 -23.03
N PRO A 72 4.70 -11.42 -22.71
CA PRO A 72 5.76 -10.70 -22.00
C PRO A 72 6.15 -9.37 -22.68
N GLU A 73 6.16 -9.35 -24.01
CA GLU A 73 6.48 -8.18 -24.82
C GLU A 73 5.47 -7.05 -24.62
N GLU A 74 4.17 -7.39 -24.52
CA GLU A 74 3.12 -6.42 -24.29
C GLU A 74 3.17 -5.84 -22.86
N ILE A 75 3.51 -6.66 -21.87
CA ILE A 75 3.77 -6.20 -20.50
C ILE A 75 4.95 -5.21 -20.48
N LEU A 76 6.08 -5.58 -21.08
CA LEU A 76 7.25 -4.70 -21.12
C LEU A 76 6.98 -3.41 -21.88
N LYS A 77 6.25 -3.49 -23.00
CA LYS A 77 5.84 -2.31 -23.77
C LYS A 77 4.94 -1.38 -22.94
N ASN A 78 4.01 -1.92 -22.16
CA ASN A 78 3.16 -1.14 -21.26
C ASN A 78 3.98 -0.39 -20.18
N ARG A 79 5.14 -0.92 -19.80
CA ARG A 79 6.09 -0.26 -18.89
C ARG A 79 6.97 0.80 -19.56
N GLU A 80 7.32 0.57 -20.83
CA GLU A 80 8.05 1.52 -21.68
C GLU A 80 7.20 2.71 -22.13
N VAL A 81 5.86 2.60 -22.03
CA VAL A 81 5.00 3.78 -22.05
C VAL A 81 5.42 4.62 -20.85
N LYS A 82 6.33 5.57 -21.12
CA LYS A 82 6.58 6.71 -20.25
C LYS A 82 5.20 7.17 -19.81
N PRO A 83 5.00 7.44 -18.51
CA PRO A 83 3.77 8.09 -18.11
C PRO A 83 3.61 9.23 -19.10
N GLU A 84 2.47 9.28 -19.80
CA GLU A 84 1.99 10.60 -20.12
C GLU A 84 2.16 11.34 -18.80
N GLU A 85 2.95 12.40 -18.80
CA GLU A 85 2.79 13.39 -17.77
C GLU A 85 1.30 13.65 -17.81
N HIS A 86 0.56 12.97 -16.93
CA HIS A 86 -0.55 13.58 -16.26
C HIS A 86 0.14 14.81 -15.68
N VAL A 87 0.16 15.88 -16.48
CA VAL A 87 -0.09 17.21 -15.97
C VAL A 87 -1.22 16.95 -15.02
N ILE A 88 -0.86 16.84 -13.76
CA ILE A 88 -1.83 16.83 -12.70
C ILE A 88 -2.46 18.19 -12.90
N GLU A 89 -3.60 18.25 -13.60
CA GLU A 89 -4.33 19.49 -13.84
C GLU A 89 -4.84 19.91 -12.46
N THR A 90 -3.95 20.60 -11.74
CA THR A 90 -4.28 21.26 -10.51
C THR A 90 -5.20 22.42 -10.87
N LEU A 91 -6.25 22.57 -10.09
CA LEU A 91 -7.17 23.68 -10.26
C LEU A 91 -6.52 24.90 -9.61
N ASP A 92 -5.65 25.58 -10.36
CA ASP A 92 -4.78 26.65 -9.87
C ASP A 92 -5.50 27.99 -9.63
N THR A 93 -6.80 28.07 -9.96
CA THR A 93 -7.61 29.28 -9.76
C THR A 93 -8.84 28.97 -8.93
N ILE A 94 -9.24 29.94 -8.12
CA ILE A 94 -10.44 29.88 -7.27
C ILE A 94 -11.69 29.68 -8.14
N GLU A 95 -11.75 30.30 -9.32
CA GLU A 95 -12.84 30.14 -10.28
C GLU A 95 -12.96 28.69 -10.76
N ALA A 96 -11.84 28.05 -11.13
CA ALA A 96 -11.86 26.67 -11.62
C ALA A 96 -12.27 25.68 -10.51
N VAL A 97 -11.81 25.90 -9.27
CA VAL A 97 -12.26 25.14 -8.09
C VAL A 97 -13.76 25.35 -7.84
N SER A 98 -14.26 26.59 -7.95
CA SER A 98 -15.66 26.91 -7.73
C SER A 98 -16.57 26.26 -8.78
N GLU A 99 -16.19 26.29 -10.06
CA GLU A 99 -16.93 25.62 -11.13
C GLU A 99 -16.95 24.10 -10.95
N PHE A 100 -15.81 23.51 -10.56
CA PHE A 100 -15.71 22.08 -10.29
C PHE A 100 -16.63 21.65 -9.15
N LEU A 101 -16.61 22.39 -8.03
CA LEU A 101 -17.46 22.11 -6.87
C LEU A 101 -18.95 22.28 -7.18
N LYS A 102 -19.34 23.31 -7.95
CA LYS A 102 -20.73 23.51 -8.39
C LYS A 102 -21.23 22.39 -9.29
N LYS A 103 -20.35 21.79 -10.10
CA LYS A 103 -20.71 20.64 -10.94
C LYS A 103 -20.93 19.38 -10.12
N GLU A 104 -20.07 19.14 -9.13
CA GLU A 104 -20.06 17.90 -8.34
C GLU A 104 -21.02 17.93 -7.13
N SER A 105 -21.34 19.13 -6.64
CA SER A 105 -22.25 19.36 -5.51
C SER A 105 -22.98 20.70 -5.70
N PRO A 106 -23.97 20.75 -6.62
CA PRO A 106 -24.67 22.00 -6.96
C PRO A 106 -25.47 22.59 -5.79
N ASP A 107 -25.83 21.75 -4.82
CA ASP A 107 -26.65 22.13 -3.67
C ASP A 107 -25.83 22.65 -2.47
N VAL A 108 -24.48 22.65 -2.57
CA VAL A 108 -23.58 23.03 -1.48
C VAL A 108 -22.83 24.30 -1.86
N GLU A 109 -23.00 25.34 -1.04
CA GLU A 109 -22.26 26.59 -1.19
C GLU A 109 -20.98 26.53 -0.33
N TYR A 110 -19.82 26.69 -0.99
CA TYR A 110 -18.52 26.61 -0.32
C TYR A 110 -17.99 28.02 0.00
N PRO A 111 -17.58 28.30 1.26
CA PRO A 111 -17.02 29.59 1.62
C PRO A 111 -15.65 29.81 0.98
N ALA A 112 -15.26 31.08 0.80
CA ALA A 112 -14.03 31.48 0.10
C ALA A 112 -12.76 30.85 0.70
N SER A 113 -12.70 30.66 2.02
CA SER A 113 -11.58 30.01 2.71
C SER A 113 -11.36 28.56 2.27
N ILE A 114 -12.44 27.85 1.94
CA ILE A 114 -12.37 26.47 1.44
C ILE A 114 -11.90 26.46 -0.02
N LEU A 115 -12.38 27.40 -0.84
CA LEU A 115 -11.93 27.52 -2.22
C LEU A 115 -10.43 27.81 -2.30
N GLU A 116 -9.91 28.70 -1.44
CA GLU A 116 -8.49 29.01 -1.33
C GLU A 116 -7.66 27.78 -0.89
N THR A 117 -8.17 27.01 0.09
CA THR A 117 -7.51 25.78 0.57
C THR A 117 -7.43 24.69 -0.50
N LEU A 118 -8.43 24.64 -1.39
CA LEU A 118 -8.53 23.67 -2.47
C LEU A 118 -7.85 24.15 -3.77
N THR A 119 -7.40 25.41 -3.83
CA THR A 119 -6.68 25.94 -4.99
C THR A 119 -5.30 25.27 -5.10
N GLY A 120 -4.92 24.88 -6.31
CA GLY A 120 -3.70 24.11 -6.57
C GLY A 120 -3.80 22.63 -6.18
N LYS A 121 -4.99 22.16 -5.76
CA LYS A 121 -5.26 20.73 -5.56
C LYS A 121 -5.74 20.07 -6.84
N THR A 122 -5.61 18.75 -6.88
CA THR A 122 -6.06 17.93 -8.00
C THR A 122 -7.58 17.76 -7.95
N ALA A 123 -8.21 17.50 -9.09
CA ALA A 123 -9.63 17.15 -9.14
C ALA A 123 -9.97 15.95 -8.23
N GLY A 124 -9.06 14.96 -8.14
CA GLY A 124 -9.23 13.80 -7.26
C GLY A 124 -9.16 14.16 -5.77
N ASP A 125 -8.25 15.05 -5.37
CA ASP A 125 -8.17 15.53 -3.98
C ASP A 125 -9.43 16.29 -3.59
N ILE A 126 -9.97 17.10 -4.51
CA ILE A 126 -11.20 17.85 -4.28
C ILE A 126 -12.40 16.88 -4.19
N GLN A 127 -12.46 15.83 -5.00
CA GLN A 127 -13.48 14.79 -4.87
C GLN A 127 -13.40 14.07 -3.51
N ASN A 128 -12.20 13.69 -3.07
CA ASN A 128 -11.99 13.09 -1.75
C ASN A 128 -12.45 14.03 -0.63
N PHE A 129 -12.18 15.33 -0.75
CA PHE A 129 -12.68 16.35 0.20
C PHE A 129 -14.21 16.41 0.24
N ILE A 130 -14.87 16.38 -0.91
CA ILE A 130 -16.35 16.36 -0.99
C ILE A 130 -16.91 15.09 -0.35
N GLU A 131 -16.35 13.93 -0.65
CA GLU A 131 -16.79 12.64 -0.08
C GLU A 131 -16.62 12.60 1.43
N PHE A 132 -15.50 13.09 1.95
CA PHE A 132 -15.26 13.20 3.38
C PHE A 132 -16.25 14.17 4.05
N GLY A 133 -16.56 15.29 3.41
CA GLY A 133 -17.57 16.24 3.87
C GLY A 133 -18.98 15.62 3.92
N LYS A 134 -19.36 14.85 2.89
CA LYS A 134 -20.64 14.12 2.86
C LYS A 134 -20.76 13.14 4.02
N LEU A 135 -19.67 12.45 4.39
CA LEU A 135 -19.66 11.51 5.52
C LEU A 135 -19.92 12.20 6.87
N PHE A 136 -19.37 13.41 7.05
CA PHE A 136 -19.59 14.22 8.26
C PHE A 136 -21.02 14.75 8.37
N ILE A 137 -21.64 15.13 7.25
CA ILE A 137 -23.05 15.57 7.23
C ILE A 137 -23.98 14.39 7.56
N THR A 138 -23.68 13.18 7.07
CA THR A 138 -24.49 11.99 7.40
C THR A 138 -24.38 11.52 8.86
N GLN A 139 -23.34 11.94 9.59
CA GLN A 139 -23.22 11.65 11.03
C GLN A 139 -23.82 12.75 11.91
N SER A 140 -23.87 14.01 11.45
CA SER A 140 -24.45 15.11 12.22
C SER A 140 -25.98 15.15 12.22
N GLU A 141 -26.65 14.45 11.30
CA GLU A 141 -28.10 14.22 11.39
C GLU A 141 -28.49 13.27 12.54
N ASN A 142 -27.53 12.54 13.15
CA ASN A 142 -27.79 11.58 14.23
C ASN A 142 -27.30 12.00 15.62
N HIS A 143 -26.58 13.12 15.77
CA HIS A 143 -26.21 13.63 17.10
C HIS A 143 -26.32 15.16 17.12
N GLY A 144 -27.32 15.64 17.86
CA GLY A 144 -27.50 17.06 18.14
C GLY A 144 -26.33 17.64 18.94
N ASN A 145 -26.06 18.90 18.62
CA ASN A 145 -25.41 19.94 19.42
C ASN A 145 -24.45 19.49 20.54
N GLU A 146 -23.18 19.83 20.38
CA GLU A 146 -22.41 20.53 21.43
C GLU A 146 -21.11 21.09 20.83
N SER A 147 -21.01 22.42 20.76
CA SER A 147 -19.75 23.14 20.52
C SER A 147 -19.03 23.36 21.85
N PRO A 148 -17.69 23.19 21.92
CA PRO A 148 -16.90 23.79 22.99
C PRO A 148 -16.28 25.11 22.52
N ASN A 149 -16.61 26.19 23.23
CA ASN A 149 -15.99 27.50 23.07
C ASN A 149 -14.53 27.48 23.57
N ASN A 150 -13.66 28.12 22.79
CA ASN A 150 -12.27 28.43 23.09
C ASN A 150 -12.15 29.93 23.39
N GLU A 151 -11.62 30.32 24.54
CA GLU A 151 -11.11 31.67 24.76
C GLU A 151 -9.78 31.62 25.52
N GLN A 152 -8.68 31.80 24.78
CA GLN A 152 -7.42 32.33 25.29
C GLN A 152 -7.49 33.87 25.21
N SER A 153 -7.03 34.56 26.25
CA SER A 153 -6.64 35.97 26.15
C SER A 153 -5.37 36.23 26.94
N VAL A 154 -4.34 36.64 26.19
CA VAL A 154 -3.00 37.08 26.62
C VAL A 154 -3.04 38.60 26.83
N GLY A 155 -2.23 39.15 27.74
CA GLY A 155 -2.05 40.59 27.83
C GLY A 155 -1.06 41.04 28.91
N GLU A 156 0.20 41.16 28.51
CA GLU A 156 1.33 41.74 29.24
C GLU A 156 1.17 43.25 29.51
N THR A 157 1.92 43.83 30.45
CA THR A 157 2.98 44.82 30.15
C THR A 157 3.72 45.34 31.41
N ASN A 158 5.03 45.55 31.21
CA ASN A 158 6.06 46.07 32.12
C ASN A 158 6.19 47.61 32.06
N GLY A 159 6.93 48.19 33.03
CA GLY A 159 7.54 49.54 32.93
C GLY A 159 7.67 50.21 34.31
N ASN A 160 8.76 50.11 35.09
CA ASN A 160 10.16 50.53 34.94
C ASN A 160 10.43 52.04 35.23
N ALA A 161 11.55 52.27 35.94
CA ALA A 161 12.41 53.47 36.01
C ALA A 161 12.29 54.48 37.19
N ASP A 162 13.37 54.44 38.01
CA ASP A 162 14.31 55.53 38.33
C ASP A 162 13.92 56.76 39.17
N GLY A 163 14.61 56.91 40.31
CA GLY A 163 15.61 57.98 40.43
C GLY A 163 15.56 58.92 41.65
N ARG A 164 16.71 58.99 42.35
CA ARG A 164 17.30 60.11 43.13
C ARG A 164 16.98 60.25 44.63
N ASP A 165 17.92 59.74 45.42
CA ASP A 165 18.82 60.46 46.36
C ASP A 165 18.44 61.88 46.81
N VAL A 166 18.29 62.13 48.13
CA VAL A 166 18.98 63.18 48.93
C VAL A 166 18.82 62.87 50.44
N SER A 167 19.93 63.08 51.16
CA SER A 167 20.15 62.97 52.60
C SER A 167 19.31 63.85 53.53
N GLY A 168 19.11 63.34 54.76
CA GLY A 168 19.49 64.09 55.97
C GLY A 168 18.39 64.65 56.87
N ASN A 169 18.28 64.00 58.03
CA ASN A 169 18.04 64.53 59.39
C ASN A 169 16.62 64.61 60.01
N ASP A 170 16.60 64.07 61.23
CA ASP A 170 15.84 64.44 62.44
C ASP A 170 14.38 63.97 62.65
N LYS A 171 14.28 62.80 63.31
CA LYS A 171 13.39 62.36 64.43
C LYS A 171 12.27 63.31 64.92
N PRO A 172 11.23 62.78 65.60
CA PRO A 172 10.32 61.66 65.30
C PRO A 172 8.84 62.06 65.47
N GLU A 173 7.96 61.83 64.49
CA GLU A 173 6.51 61.95 64.72
C GLU A 173 5.77 60.82 63.97
N ASP A 174 4.93 60.13 64.73
CA ASP A 174 3.67 59.49 64.35
C ASP A 174 3.59 58.73 63.02
N ASP A 175 3.62 57.39 63.08
CA ASP A 175 2.86 56.60 62.10
C ASP A 175 2.43 55.24 62.67
N ALA A 176 1.17 55.17 63.09
CA ALA A 176 0.47 53.94 63.38
C ALA A 176 -0.27 53.46 62.12
N THR A 177 0.42 52.94 61.09
CA THR A 177 -0.26 52.23 59.98
C THR A 177 0.49 51.04 59.35
N ASN A 178 1.73 50.73 59.74
CA ASN A 178 2.52 49.71 59.03
C ASN A 178 2.41 48.26 59.58
N ASP A 179 2.08 48.08 60.86
CA ASP A 179 2.10 46.74 61.48
C ASP A 179 0.94 45.84 61.02
N GLY A 180 -0.20 46.41 60.67
CA GLY A 180 -1.37 45.65 60.21
C GLY A 180 -1.20 45.06 58.80
N LYS A 181 -0.44 45.74 57.94
CA LYS A 181 -0.26 45.32 56.53
C LYS A 181 0.75 44.18 56.41
N ILE A 182 1.84 44.24 57.18
CA ILE A 182 2.84 43.17 57.26
C ILE A 182 2.23 41.91 57.89
N SER A 183 1.33 42.07 58.88
CA SER A 183 0.61 40.95 59.50
C SER A 183 -0.36 40.25 58.54
N ALA A 184 -1.01 41.00 57.66
CA ALA A 184 -1.91 40.46 56.64
C ALA A 184 -1.14 39.72 55.53
N GLU A 185 -0.03 40.29 55.04
CA GLU A 185 0.81 39.67 54.02
C GLU A 185 1.49 38.39 54.54
N LEU A 186 1.93 38.37 55.81
CA LEU A 186 2.47 37.15 56.43
C LEU A 186 1.40 36.06 56.62
N SER A 187 0.14 36.43 56.92
CA SER A 187 -0.97 35.49 57.01
C SER A 187 -1.33 34.90 55.64
N GLU A 188 -1.23 35.69 54.58
CA GLU A 188 -1.54 35.27 53.20
C GLU A 188 -0.45 34.32 52.67
N VAL A 189 0.82 34.67 52.86
CA VAL A 189 1.97 33.80 52.52
C VAL A 189 1.95 32.50 53.34
N SER A 190 1.54 32.55 54.61
CA SER A 190 1.42 31.35 55.44
C SER A 190 0.24 30.46 55.03
N GLY A 191 -0.83 31.05 54.46
CA GLY A 191 -1.97 30.33 53.87
C GLY A 191 -1.61 29.67 52.53
N GLU A 192 -0.85 30.35 51.68
CA GLU A 192 -0.33 29.81 50.41
C GLU A 192 0.72 28.72 50.65
N LEU A 193 1.55 28.83 51.69
CA LEU A 193 2.51 27.80 52.07
C LEU A 193 1.82 26.53 52.62
N ALA A 194 0.71 26.69 53.35
CA ALA A 194 -0.12 25.57 53.81
C ALA A 194 -0.87 24.89 52.65
N GLY A 195 -1.36 25.68 51.69
CA GLY A 195 -2.03 25.18 50.48
C GLY A 195 -1.06 24.46 49.54
N SER A 196 0.15 25.01 49.33
CA SER A 196 1.20 24.36 48.53
C SER A 196 1.73 23.09 49.20
N GLY A 197 1.92 23.10 50.52
CA GLY A 197 2.25 21.90 51.30
C GLY A 197 1.21 20.79 51.14
N ALA A 198 -0.09 21.13 51.15
CA ALA A 198 -1.18 20.19 50.89
C ALA A 198 -1.20 19.67 49.44
N THR A 199 -0.81 20.45 48.44
CA THR A 199 -0.69 19.96 47.05
C THR A 199 0.54 19.08 46.82
N VAL A 200 1.64 19.32 47.54
CA VAL A 200 2.88 18.53 47.43
C VAL A 200 2.72 17.15 48.07
N VAL A 201 2.03 17.04 49.23
CA VAL A 201 1.75 15.73 49.85
C VAL A 201 0.85 14.84 48.98
N ASN A 202 -0.04 15.42 48.17
CA ASN A 202 -0.91 14.67 47.27
C ASN A 202 -0.23 14.23 45.95
N ALA A 203 0.85 14.91 45.56
CA ALA A 203 1.63 14.52 44.39
C ALA A 203 2.52 13.31 44.69
N ASP A 204 3.10 13.24 45.89
CA ASP A 204 4.03 12.16 46.29
C ASP A 204 3.31 10.79 46.40
N ASP A 205 2.07 10.76 46.89
CA ASP A 205 1.28 9.53 47.00
C ASP A 205 0.71 9.00 45.66
N ARG A 206 0.68 9.83 44.60
CA ARG A 206 0.18 9.45 43.26
C ARG A 206 1.25 8.96 42.28
N VAL A 207 2.52 9.23 42.56
CA VAL A 207 3.66 8.85 41.70
C VAL A 207 4.02 7.35 41.76
N PRO A 208 3.97 6.63 42.92
CA PRO A 208 4.37 5.22 42.94
C PRO A 208 3.35 4.29 42.27
N ASP A 209 2.05 4.61 42.32
CA ASP A 209 0.99 3.70 41.85
C ASP A 209 0.81 3.75 40.32
N VAL A 210 0.88 4.94 39.73
CA VAL A 210 0.78 5.12 38.26
C VAL A 210 2.01 4.58 37.54
N ASN A 211 3.22 4.75 38.10
CA ASN A 211 4.44 4.22 37.52
C ASN A 211 4.48 2.69 37.58
N ASN A 212 4.04 2.08 38.68
CA ASN A 212 4.05 0.62 38.82
C ASN A 212 3.01 -0.06 37.91
N SER A 213 1.79 0.51 37.82
CA SER A 213 0.74 -0.03 36.94
C SER A 213 1.11 0.05 35.45
N LYS A 214 1.67 1.18 35.00
CA LYS A 214 2.12 1.36 33.62
C LYS A 214 3.27 0.43 33.25
N VAL A 215 4.23 0.25 34.16
CA VAL A 215 5.38 -0.66 33.96
C VAL A 215 4.91 -2.12 33.87
N ASN A 216 3.95 -2.53 34.71
CA ASN A 216 3.40 -3.87 34.64
C ASN A 216 2.62 -4.11 33.33
N GLU A 217 1.79 -3.16 32.89
CA GLU A 217 1.06 -3.25 31.61
C GLU A 217 2.03 -3.33 30.40
N LEU A 218 3.12 -2.55 30.44
CA LEU A 218 4.15 -2.60 29.40
C LEU A 218 4.94 -3.92 29.44
N SER A 219 5.22 -4.46 30.63
CA SER A 219 5.88 -5.75 30.82
C SER A 219 5.03 -6.91 30.26
N GLU A 220 3.72 -6.91 30.54
CA GLU A 220 2.78 -7.89 29.99
C GLU A 220 2.73 -7.81 28.46
N LYS A 221 2.64 -6.60 27.89
CA LYS A 221 2.66 -6.41 26.43
C LYS A 221 3.97 -6.86 25.81
N ALA A 222 5.10 -6.65 26.47
CA ALA A 222 6.40 -7.11 25.98
C ALA A 222 6.46 -8.64 25.95
N SER A 223 5.98 -9.32 27.00
CA SER A 223 5.93 -10.78 27.04
C SER A 223 4.97 -11.37 25.98
N ASP A 224 3.82 -10.72 25.76
CA ASP A 224 2.88 -11.10 24.70
C ASP A 224 3.47 -10.94 23.30
N LEU A 225 4.28 -9.89 23.08
CA LEU A 225 4.99 -9.67 21.82
C LEU A 225 6.08 -10.72 21.60
N GLU A 226 6.88 -11.01 22.63
CA GLU A 226 7.92 -12.05 22.57
C GLU A 226 7.32 -13.43 22.24
N SER A 227 6.16 -13.77 22.83
CA SER A 227 5.46 -15.01 22.48
C SER A 227 4.94 -15.05 21.04
N LYS A 228 4.54 -13.89 20.48
CA LYS A 228 4.13 -13.80 19.07
C LYS A 228 5.32 -13.90 18.13
N GLU A 229 6.46 -13.33 18.50
CA GLU A 229 7.72 -13.40 17.74
C GLU A 229 8.18 -14.86 17.63
N GLN A 230 8.24 -15.60 18.73
CA GLN A 230 8.58 -17.03 18.72
C GLN A 230 7.67 -17.86 17.81
N LYS A 231 6.35 -17.59 17.81
CA LYS A 231 5.40 -18.27 16.92
C LYS A 231 5.59 -17.91 15.45
N LEU A 232 6.04 -16.69 15.16
CA LEU A 232 6.36 -16.28 13.80
C LEU A 232 7.65 -16.96 13.33
N ASP A 233 8.67 -17.04 14.18
CA ASP A 233 9.93 -17.75 13.87
C ASP A 233 9.68 -19.24 13.58
N GLU A 234 8.81 -19.89 14.36
CA GLU A 234 8.37 -21.27 14.09
C GLU A 234 7.66 -21.39 12.73
N LYS A 235 6.81 -20.43 12.39
CA LYS A 235 6.08 -20.40 11.10
C LYS A 235 7.00 -20.13 9.92
N GLU A 236 8.01 -19.30 10.10
CA GLU A 236 9.03 -19.02 9.08
C GLU A 236 9.84 -20.29 8.82
N SER A 237 10.28 -20.98 9.87
CA SER A 237 10.99 -22.26 9.75
C SER A 237 10.15 -23.33 9.01
N GLU A 238 8.86 -23.45 9.34
CA GLU A 238 7.93 -24.36 8.62
C GLU A 238 7.73 -24.00 7.14
N LEU A 239 7.86 -22.71 6.79
CA LEU A 239 7.73 -22.24 5.42
C LEU A 239 9.01 -22.51 4.63
N ASP A 240 10.18 -22.28 5.23
CA ASP A 240 11.47 -22.60 4.62
C ASP A 240 11.57 -24.09 4.26
N GLU A 241 11.16 -24.98 5.18
CA GLU A 241 11.13 -26.43 4.91
C GLU A 241 10.22 -26.79 3.71
N LYS A 242 9.07 -26.12 3.58
CA LYS A 242 8.15 -26.34 2.45
C LYS A 242 8.68 -25.77 1.14
N GLU A 243 9.42 -24.67 1.20
CA GLU A 243 10.06 -24.10 0.03
C GLU A 243 11.14 -25.05 -0.51
N GLU A 244 11.94 -25.66 0.37
CA GLU A 244 12.91 -26.70 0.00
C GLU A 244 12.22 -27.94 -0.61
N GLU A 245 11.12 -28.43 -0.01
CA GLU A 245 10.36 -29.58 -0.55
C GLU A 245 9.78 -29.28 -1.94
N LEU A 246 9.29 -28.06 -2.16
CA LEU A 246 8.77 -27.65 -3.47
C LEU A 246 9.88 -27.51 -4.52
N ALA A 247 11.05 -26.99 -4.13
CA ALA A 247 12.20 -26.91 -5.02
C ALA A 247 12.69 -28.29 -5.48
N GLU A 248 12.69 -29.29 -4.57
CA GLU A 248 13.03 -30.68 -4.93
C GLU A 248 12.01 -31.28 -5.92
N LYS A 249 10.71 -31.04 -5.69
CA LYS A 249 9.65 -31.50 -6.62
C LYS A 249 9.71 -30.81 -7.97
N GLU A 250 10.09 -29.54 -8.02
CA GLU A 250 10.28 -28.80 -9.27
C GLU A 250 11.43 -29.41 -10.09
N ALA A 251 12.57 -29.70 -9.45
CA ALA A 251 13.69 -30.38 -10.10
C ALA A 251 13.31 -31.78 -10.62
N GLU A 252 12.53 -32.57 -9.87
CA GLU A 252 12.05 -33.89 -10.33
C GLU A 252 11.11 -33.77 -11.55
N LEU A 253 10.31 -32.71 -11.63
CA LEU A 253 9.43 -32.46 -12.77
C LEU A 253 10.21 -32.02 -14.01
N ASP A 254 11.23 -31.18 -13.85
CA ASP A 254 12.11 -30.75 -14.94
C ASP A 254 12.84 -31.95 -15.56
N ASP A 255 13.36 -32.87 -14.74
CA ASP A 255 13.99 -34.10 -15.20
C ASP A 255 13.02 -34.99 -16.01
N LYS A 256 11.76 -35.12 -15.54
CA LYS A 256 10.72 -35.87 -16.25
C LYS A 256 10.31 -35.21 -17.56
N GLU A 257 10.28 -33.88 -17.61
CA GLU A 257 9.98 -33.15 -18.83
C GLU A 257 11.08 -33.38 -19.89
N ALA A 258 12.35 -33.32 -19.49
CA ALA A 258 13.47 -33.65 -20.37
C ALA A 258 13.41 -35.09 -20.91
N GLU A 259 13.07 -36.08 -20.06
CA GLU A 259 12.90 -37.47 -20.49
C GLU A 259 11.75 -37.64 -21.51
N LEU A 260 10.66 -36.88 -21.34
CA LEU A 260 9.54 -36.88 -22.27
C LEU A 260 9.89 -36.23 -23.61
N GLU A 261 10.64 -35.12 -23.61
CA GLU A 261 11.13 -34.48 -24.83
C GLU A 261 12.03 -35.43 -25.65
N GLU A 262 12.92 -36.18 -24.99
CA GLU A 262 13.76 -37.18 -25.66
C GLU A 262 12.91 -38.29 -26.31
N LYS A 263 11.91 -38.82 -25.58
CA LYS A 263 10.99 -39.83 -26.12
C LYS A 263 10.16 -39.31 -27.29
N GLU A 264 9.77 -38.04 -27.27
CA GLU A 264 9.02 -37.43 -28.36
C GLU A 264 9.88 -37.36 -29.64
N GLU A 265 11.15 -36.95 -29.52
CA GLU A 265 12.07 -36.94 -30.66
C GLU A 265 12.35 -38.35 -31.20
N GLU A 266 12.50 -39.35 -30.32
CA GLU A 266 12.64 -40.75 -30.75
C GLU A 266 11.40 -41.23 -31.54
N LEU A 267 10.19 -40.86 -31.08
CA LEU A 267 8.95 -41.19 -31.77
C LEU A 267 8.86 -40.49 -33.15
N LYS A 268 9.23 -39.21 -33.25
CA LYS A 268 9.28 -38.49 -34.54
C LYS A 268 10.22 -39.17 -35.54
N VAL A 269 11.37 -39.68 -35.08
CA VAL A 269 12.31 -40.42 -35.93
C VAL A 269 11.68 -41.73 -36.42
N LYS A 270 11.04 -42.50 -35.51
CA LYS A 270 10.35 -43.75 -35.86
C LYS A 270 9.20 -43.52 -36.84
N GLU A 271 8.43 -42.45 -36.66
CA GLU A 271 7.34 -42.09 -37.56
C GLU A 271 7.84 -41.84 -38.98
N LYS A 272 8.91 -41.03 -39.14
CA LYS A 272 9.56 -40.80 -40.43
C LYS A 272 10.07 -42.10 -41.07
N GLU A 273 10.65 -43.01 -40.28
CA GLU A 273 11.11 -44.31 -40.80
C GLU A 273 9.95 -45.16 -41.32
N VAL A 274 8.82 -45.18 -40.61
CA VAL A 274 7.61 -45.89 -41.02
C VAL A 274 7.03 -45.28 -42.30
N GLU A 275 6.96 -43.96 -42.41
CA GLU A 275 6.52 -43.27 -43.63
C GLU A 275 7.39 -43.61 -44.84
N GLN A 276 8.72 -43.60 -44.68
CA GLN A 276 9.65 -43.97 -45.74
C GLN A 276 9.46 -45.43 -46.18
N LYS A 277 9.31 -46.36 -45.22
CA LYS A 277 9.02 -47.77 -45.53
C LYS A 277 7.70 -47.95 -46.26
N ALA A 278 6.66 -47.20 -45.88
CA ALA A 278 5.37 -47.21 -46.55
C ALA A 278 5.49 -46.71 -48.00
N ALA A 279 6.16 -45.57 -48.20
CA ALA A 279 6.43 -45.01 -49.52
C ALA A 279 7.21 -46.00 -50.42
N ALA A 280 8.27 -46.61 -49.90
CA ALA A 280 9.05 -47.61 -50.64
C ALA A 280 8.21 -48.82 -51.09
N LYS A 281 7.33 -49.34 -50.22
CA LYS A 281 6.42 -50.45 -50.56
C LYS A 281 5.44 -50.05 -51.67
N THR A 282 4.88 -48.84 -51.64
CA THR A 282 3.97 -48.37 -52.69
C THR A 282 4.69 -48.22 -54.04
N ALA A 283 5.92 -47.69 -54.04
CA ALA A 283 6.75 -47.58 -55.24
C ALA A 283 7.09 -48.96 -55.84
N ALA A 284 7.48 -49.93 -55.02
CA ALA A 284 7.77 -51.29 -55.47
C ALA A 284 6.52 -51.99 -56.08
N LYS A 285 5.33 -51.74 -55.51
CA LYS A 285 4.06 -52.25 -56.05
C LYS A 285 3.71 -51.61 -57.39
N ALA A 286 3.96 -50.31 -57.57
CA ALA A 286 3.78 -49.63 -58.84
C ALA A 286 4.69 -50.20 -59.93
N ILE A 287 5.99 -50.37 -59.65
CA ILE A 287 6.97 -50.89 -60.62
C ILE A 287 6.64 -52.32 -61.07
N SER A 288 6.27 -53.21 -60.14
CA SER A 288 5.91 -54.60 -60.47
C SER A 288 4.63 -54.70 -61.32
N SER A 289 3.65 -53.82 -61.10
CA SER A 289 2.45 -53.74 -61.92
C SER A 289 2.72 -53.28 -63.36
N SER A 290 3.67 -52.35 -63.55
CA SER A 290 4.09 -51.85 -64.86
C SER A 290 4.84 -52.91 -65.68
N LYS A 291 5.71 -53.70 -65.05
CA LYS A 291 6.46 -54.79 -65.69
C LYS A 291 5.53 -55.89 -66.23
N LYS A 292 4.45 -56.21 -65.49
CA LYS A 292 3.46 -57.24 -65.87
C LYS A 292 2.60 -56.83 -67.08
N LYS A 293 2.31 -55.52 -67.23
CA LYS A 293 1.62 -54.95 -68.42
C LYS A 293 2.52 -54.91 -69.67
N ALA A 294 3.83 -54.75 -69.51
CA ALA A 294 4.77 -54.73 -70.64
C ALA A 294 5.00 -56.14 -71.23
N SER A 295 5.09 -57.19 -70.39
CA SER A 295 5.29 -58.56 -70.88
C SER A 295 4.08 -59.15 -71.61
N THR A 296 2.86 -58.75 -71.25
CA THR A 296 1.62 -59.21 -71.90
C THR A 296 1.34 -58.56 -73.26
N LYS A 297 1.99 -57.43 -73.58
CA LYS A 297 1.90 -56.80 -74.91
C LYS A 297 2.83 -57.43 -75.95
N ASN A 298 3.95 -58.03 -75.53
CA ASN A 298 4.92 -58.65 -76.44
C ASN A 298 4.58 -60.10 -76.83
N SER A 299 3.64 -60.77 -76.17
CA SER A 299 3.22 -62.14 -76.51
C SER A 299 2.00 -62.21 -77.44
N LYS A 300 1.48 -61.07 -77.91
CA LYS A 300 0.29 -60.94 -78.78
C LYS A 300 0.59 -60.42 -80.18
N LYS A 301 1.86 -60.37 -80.59
CA LYS A 301 2.30 -59.90 -81.89
C LYS A 301 2.98 -61.01 -82.67
#